data_AF-A0A2F0A5C0-F1
#
_entry.id   AF-A0A2F0A5C0-F1
#
_cell.length_a   1.000
_cell.length_b   1.000
_cell.length_c   1.000
_cell.angle_alpha   90.00
_cell.angle_beta   90.00
_cell.angle_gamma   90.00
#
_symmetry.space_group_name_H-M   'P 1'
#
loop_
_entity.id
_entity.type
_entity.pdbx_description
1 polymer ?
#
loop_
_entity_poly.entity_id
_entity_poly.type
_entity_poly.pdbx_seq_one_letter_code
_entity_poly.pdbx_strand_id
1 'polypeptide(L)'
;GLPQMLMLFLFTLGCYFVYRAVEAQCLDKKPVALLMLGTVCFGLLALSHWMAIWPFMGLVIFSCFYFKPRGAVGLGMLVIFLIIILPWCIRNLYTSGDILGSAYYGMFGGMGSGEEEIYRSYNLNKDNIFRKGFASKVLTSSLYQLNGIYSFLGSIVAAPLFFLALLHPFKRPQIAAFKWFILAMWVPAVIGMSLFGVSNQSFGISGPDANQIHLLFIPLMTAYGLAMLAILWSRIGIGSNIPIISENGYLWIAVALSTIPMVLSLLPGITRGIQTKEKATRGVVISYFGKQVDETEIVITDSPWEVAWYGDRTSLWLPTKKADLRQIMERTKNHKNPFSGILITPRSMTKSLLNLTYRDEKEWAPIILGQTIASAGSGENHIQPKTWLGDGMNIINSFEGLPFNKVDINLSSNAYFFFVDPEK
;
A
#
# COMPACT_ATOMS: atom_id res chain seq x y z
N GLY A 1 5.33 -1.80 3.31
CA GLY A 1 5.98 -2.78 4.20
C GLY A 1 5.61 -2.56 5.66
N LEU A 2 6.13 -1.52 6.31
CA LEU A 2 6.02 -1.32 7.77
C LEU A 2 4.58 -1.29 8.36
N PRO A 3 3.58 -0.63 7.74
CA PRO A 3 2.26 -0.53 8.35
C PRO A 3 1.50 -1.86 8.42
N GLN A 4 1.70 -2.76 7.45
CA GLN A 4 0.88 -3.95 7.30
C GLN A 4 1.02 -4.94 8.47
N MET A 5 2.22 -5.11 9.02
CA MET A 5 2.46 -5.99 10.17
C MET A 5 1.84 -5.41 11.45
N LEU A 6 2.02 -4.11 11.69
CA LEU A 6 1.39 -3.42 12.83
C LEU A 6 -0.13 -3.47 12.70
N MET A 7 -0.66 -3.25 11.49
CA MET A 7 -2.10 -3.35 11.23
C MET A 7 -2.62 -4.76 11.52
N LEU A 8 -1.93 -5.81 11.07
CA LEU A 8 -2.33 -7.18 11.32
C LEU A 8 -2.29 -7.51 12.82
N PHE A 9 -1.28 -7.04 13.55
CA PHE A 9 -1.21 -7.16 15.00
C PHE A 9 -2.38 -6.47 15.70
N LEU A 10 -2.63 -5.18 15.42
CA LEU A 10 -3.71 -4.41 16.05
C LEU A 10 -5.10 -4.96 15.69
N PHE A 11 -5.29 -5.37 14.43
CA PHE A 11 -6.53 -5.98 13.97
C PHE A 11 -6.80 -7.32 14.66
N THR A 12 -5.81 -8.22 14.72
CA THR A 12 -5.96 -9.53 15.36
C THR A 12 -6.16 -9.40 16.87
N LEU A 13 -5.43 -8.50 17.53
CA LEU A 13 -5.60 -8.20 18.96
C LEU A 13 -6.99 -7.59 19.26
N GLY A 14 -7.44 -6.64 18.43
CA GLY A 14 -8.79 -6.08 18.54
C GLY A 14 -9.87 -7.15 18.37
N CYS A 15 -9.72 -8.01 17.36
CA CYS A 15 -10.61 -9.16 17.14
C CYS A 15 -10.59 -10.15 18.30
N TYR A 16 -9.44 -10.38 18.92
CA TYR A 16 -9.33 -11.23 20.12
C TYR A 16 -10.14 -10.68 21.29
N PHE A 17 -10.05 -9.38 21.58
CA PHE A 17 -10.86 -8.76 22.64
C PHE A 17 -12.36 -8.82 22.33
N VAL A 18 -12.75 -8.60 21.07
CA VAL A 18 -14.16 -8.73 20.66
C VAL A 18 -14.64 -10.18 20.76
N TYR A 19 -13.80 -11.17 20.40
CA TYR A 19 -14.12 -12.59 20.59
C TYR A 19 -14.34 -12.92 22.07
N ARG A 20 -13.46 -12.44 22.96
CA ARG A 20 -13.61 -12.58 24.42
C ARG A 20 -14.87 -11.87 24.94
N ALA A 21 -15.24 -10.74 24.33
CA ALA A 21 -16.49 -10.04 24.67
C ALA A 21 -17.72 -10.87 24.27
N VAL A 22 -17.71 -11.49 23.09
CA VAL A 22 -18.76 -12.45 22.65
C VAL A 22 -18.86 -13.62 23.64
N GLU A 23 -17.72 -14.19 24.04
CA GLU A 23 -17.66 -15.26 25.04
C GLU A 23 -18.25 -14.82 26.40
N ALA A 24 -17.88 -13.62 26.88
CA ALA A 24 -18.41 -13.06 28.10
C ALA A 24 -19.93 -12.89 28.04
N GLN A 25 -20.47 -12.39 26.93
CA GLN A 25 -21.91 -12.22 26.72
C GLN A 25 -22.66 -13.57 26.70
N CYS A 26 -22.07 -14.62 26.13
CA CYS A 26 -22.64 -15.98 26.17
C CYS A 26 -22.63 -16.58 27.59
N LEU A 27 -21.77 -16.09 28.48
CA LEU A 27 -21.68 -16.50 29.88
C LEU A 27 -22.40 -15.52 30.83
N ASP A 28 -23.27 -14.65 30.29
CA ASP A 28 -23.99 -13.59 31.03
C ASP A 28 -23.09 -12.64 31.85
N LYS A 29 -21.82 -12.50 31.45
CA LYS A 29 -20.88 -11.53 32.02
C LYS A 29 -20.91 -10.22 31.22
N LYS A 30 -20.56 -9.11 31.87
CA LYS A 30 -20.53 -7.79 31.23
C LYS A 30 -19.39 -7.72 30.18
N PRO A 31 -19.67 -7.53 28.87
CA PRO A 31 -18.65 -7.54 27.82
C PRO A 31 -17.96 -6.18 27.62
N VAL A 32 -18.46 -5.12 28.28
CA VAL A 32 -18.17 -3.72 27.97
C VAL A 32 -16.68 -3.39 27.99
N ALA A 33 -15.95 -3.80 29.03
CA ALA A 33 -14.52 -3.49 29.16
C ALA A 33 -13.69 -4.07 28.00
N LEU A 34 -14.00 -5.30 27.58
CA LEU A 34 -13.33 -5.96 26.47
C LEU A 34 -13.64 -5.28 25.14
N LEU A 35 -14.87 -4.79 24.94
CA LEU A 35 -15.23 -4.02 23.76
C LEU A 35 -14.53 -2.66 23.71
N MET A 36 -14.35 -2.00 24.85
CA MET A 36 -13.59 -0.75 24.91
C MET A 36 -12.11 -0.99 24.58
N LEU A 37 -11.50 -2.05 25.09
CA LEU A 37 -10.12 -2.44 24.72
C LEU A 37 -10.00 -2.77 23.22
N GLY A 38 -10.97 -3.50 22.67
CA GLY A 38 -11.05 -3.74 21.23
C GLY A 38 -11.14 -2.44 20.44
N THR A 39 -11.98 -1.50 20.88
CA THR A 39 -12.13 -0.17 20.27
C THR A 39 -10.83 0.62 20.27
N VAL A 40 -10.07 0.59 21.37
CA VAL A 40 -8.74 1.22 21.42
C VAL A 40 -7.81 0.63 20.37
N CYS A 41 -7.78 -0.70 20.22
CA CYS A 41 -6.98 -1.37 19.19
C CYS A 41 -7.39 -0.94 17.77
N PHE A 42 -8.70 -0.85 17.48
CA PHE A 42 -9.20 -0.37 16.20
C PHE A 42 -8.97 1.13 15.97
N GLY A 43 -8.95 1.95 17.03
CA GLY A 43 -8.56 3.36 16.96
C GLY A 43 -7.09 3.53 16.59
N LEU A 44 -6.20 2.77 17.24
CA LEU A 44 -4.78 2.72 16.88
C LEU A 44 -4.56 2.16 15.46
N LEU A 45 -5.39 1.20 15.05
CA LEU A 45 -5.37 0.66 13.69
C LEU A 45 -5.73 1.74 12.65
N ALA A 46 -6.74 2.57 12.92
CA ALA A 46 -7.12 3.71 12.07
C ALA A 46 -6.03 4.78 11.99
N LEU A 47 -5.28 5.01 13.08
CA LEU A 47 -4.10 5.88 13.05
C LEU A 47 -2.94 5.29 12.24
N SER A 48 -2.86 3.97 12.14
CA SER A 48 -1.86 3.29 11.31
C SER A 48 -2.21 3.37 9.82
N HIS A 49 -3.49 3.32 9.48
CA HIS A 49 -3.99 3.48 8.12
C HIS A 49 -5.47 3.89 8.10
N TRP A 50 -5.78 5.00 7.41
CA TRP A 50 -7.12 5.59 7.38
C TRP A 50 -8.22 4.64 6.86
N MET A 51 -7.86 3.70 5.98
CA MET A 51 -8.80 2.67 5.49
C MET A 51 -9.37 1.77 6.60
N ALA A 52 -8.70 1.68 7.77
CA ALA A 52 -9.19 0.87 8.88
C ALA A 52 -10.43 1.45 9.58
N ILE A 53 -10.83 2.70 9.27
CA ILE A 53 -12.12 3.25 9.68
C ILE A 53 -13.28 2.36 9.19
N TRP A 54 -13.14 1.76 8.00
CA TRP A 54 -14.17 0.93 7.40
C TRP A 54 -14.43 -0.36 8.20
N PRO A 55 -13.44 -1.22 8.51
CA PRO A 55 -13.60 -2.31 9.45
C PRO A 55 -14.19 -1.87 10.80
N PHE A 56 -13.77 -0.72 11.34
CA PHE A 56 -14.32 -0.21 12.60
C PHE A 56 -15.82 0.11 12.52
N MET A 57 -16.30 0.67 11.40
CA MET A 57 -17.73 0.86 11.15
C MET A 57 -18.48 -0.47 11.26
N GLY A 58 -17.92 -1.54 10.70
CA GLY A 58 -18.48 -2.88 10.83
C GLY A 58 -18.52 -3.44 12.25
N LEU A 59 -17.48 -3.15 13.05
CA LEU A 59 -17.45 -3.47 14.47
C LEU A 59 -18.58 -2.75 15.25
N VAL A 60 -18.80 -1.47 14.98
CA VAL A 60 -19.88 -0.69 15.61
C VAL A 60 -21.25 -1.25 15.21
N ILE A 61 -21.46 -1.52 13.92
CA ILE A 61 -22.70 -2.13 13.40
C ILE A 61 -22.98 -3.44 14.14
N PHE A 62 -22.01 -4.37 14.17
CA PHE A 62 -22.16 -5.64 14.87
C PHE A 62 -22.48 -5.44 16.36
N SER A 63 -21.78 -4.51 17.01
CA SER A 63 -21.91 -4.29 18.45
C SER A 63 -23.25 -3.68 18.84
N CYS A 64 -23.83 -2.84 17.99
CA CYS A 64 -25.17 -2.27 18.19
C CYS A 64 -26.28 -3.32 18.20
N PHE A 65 -26.14 -4.38 17.38
CA PHE A 65 -27.16 -5.43 17.28
C PHE A 65 -26.94 -6.58 18.27
N TYR A 66 -25.68 -6.98 18.50
CA TYR A 66 -25.35 -8.19 19.26
C TYR A 66 -25.28 -7.97 20.78
N PHE A 67 -24.58 -6.93 21.25
CA PHE A 67 -24.31 -6.74 22.68
C PHE A 67 -25.43 -5.99 23.41
N LYS A 68 -25.58 -6.27 24.71
CA LYS A 68 -26.52 -5.58 25.61
C LYS A 68 -25.75 -4.70 26.61
N PRO A 69 -26.22 -3.48 26.93
CA PRO A 69 -27.37 -2.77 26.35
C PRO A 69 -27.11 -2.31 24.91
N ARG A 70 -28.06 -2.59 24.01
CA ARG A 70 -27.95 -2.30 22.57
C ARG A 70 -27.80 -0.80 22.33
N GLY A 71 -27.00 -0.41 21.34
CA GLY A 71 -26.77 0.98 20.95
C GLY A 71 -25.86 1.76 21.92
N ALA A 72 -26.07 1.68 23.23
CA ALA A 72 -25.25 2.38 24.23
C ALA A 72 -23.77 1.92 24.17
N VAL A 73 -23.55 0.62 23.99
CA VAL A 73 -22.20 0.07 23.77
C VAL A 73 -21.59 0.64 22.50
N GLY A 74 -22.32 0.66 21.38
CA GLY A 74 -21.84 1.22 20.12
C GLY A 74 -21.50 2.72 20.22
N LEU A 75 -22.33 3.50 20.93
CA LEU A 75 -22.07 4.91 21.18
C LEU A 75 -20.81 5.12 22.04
N GLY A 76 -20.63 4.30 23.08
CA GLY A 76 -19.40 4.32 23.88
C GLY A 76 -18.15 4.01 23.05
N MET A 77 -18.24 3.06 22.13
CA MET A 77 -17.14 2.73 21.21
C MET A 77 -16.84 3.90 20.26
N LEU A 78 -17.87 4.56 19.71
CA LEU A 78 -17.69 5.75 18.87
C LEU A 78 -16.99 6.88 19.62
N VAL A 79 -17.38 7.15 20.87
CA VAL A 79 -16.76 8.19 21.70
C VAL A 79 -15.27 7.90 21.93
N ILE A 80 -14.92 6.67 22.32
CA ILE A 80 -13.52 6.29 22.53
C ILE A 80 -12.71 6.40 21.23
N PHE A 81 -13.27 5.93 20.13
CA PHE A 81 -12.62 6.01 18.82
C PHE A 81 -12.36 7.46 18.39
N LEU A 82 -13.34 8.34 18.59
CA LEU A 82 -13.19 9.77 18.31
C LEU A 82 -12.12 10.42 19.18
N ILE A 83 -12.06 10.10 20.48
CA ILE A 83 -11.01 10.61 21.39
C ILE A 83 -9.61 10.26 20.88
N ILE A 84 -9.44 9.08 20.27
CA ILE A 84 -8.14 8.62 19.74
C ILE A 84 -7.77 9.35 18.44
N ILE A 85 -8.74 9.56 17.55
CA ILE A 85 -8.48 10.09 16.20
C ILE A 85 -8.49 11.63 16.13
N LEU A 86 -9.34 12.28 16.93
CA LEU A 86 -9.52 13.74 16.92
C LEU A 86 -8.21 14.54 17.06
N PRO A 87 -7.27 14.19 17.96
CA PRO A 87 -6.00 14.92 18.06
C PRO A 87 -5.23 14.96 16.73
N TRP A 88 -5.25 13.86 15.98
CA TRP A 88 -4.61 13.77 14.67
C TRP A 88 -5.37 14.53 13.59
N CYS A 89 -6.71 14.47 13.59
CA CYS A 89 -7.55 15.30 12.72
C CYS A 89 -7.29 16.80 12.90
N ILE A 90 -7.18 17.24 14.16
CA ILE A 90 -6.90 18.63 14.51
C ILE A 90 -5.49 19.02 14.05
N ARG A 91 -4.49 18.16 14.26
CA ARG A 91 -3.15 18.38 13.74
C ARG A 91 -3.15 18.56 12.22
N ASN A 92 -3.84 17.67 11.49
CA ASN A 92 -3.92 17.72 10.03
C ASN A 92 -4.58 19.01 9.53
N LEU A 93 -5.62 19.50 10.23
CA LEU A 93 -6.23 20.79 9.94
C LEU A 93 -5.22 21.94 10.04
N TYR A 94 -4.40 21.96 11.10
CA TYR A 94 -3.39 23.02 11.28
C TYR A 94 -2.24 22.93 10.29
N THR A 95 -1.79 21.72 9.92
CA THR A 95 -0.62 21.54 9.04
C THR A 95 -0.96 21.55 7.56
N SER A 96 -2.12 21.03 7.20
CA SER A 96 -2.49 20.72 5.81
C SER A 96 -3.79 21.40 5.37
N GLY A 97 -4.54 22.03 6.27
CA GLY A 97 -5.81 22.69 5.98
C GLY A 97 -6.99 21.72 5.80
N ASP A 98 -6.80 20.41 5.98
CA ASP A 98 -7.82 19.38 5.81
C ASP A 98 -7.78 18.38 6.99
N ILE A 99 -8.95 17.92 7.44
CA ILE A 99 -9.14 16.95 8.53
C ILE A 99 -8.46 15.62 8.19
N LEU A 100 -8.61 15.16 6.95
CA LEU A 100 -8.05 13.89 6.49
C LEU A 100 -6.58 14.05 6.04
N GLY A 101 -6.04 15.27 6.05
CA GLY A 101 -4.70 15.57 5.59
C GLY A 101 -4.49 15.11 4.14
N SER A 102 -3.40 14.38 3.90
CA SER A 102 -3.09 13.84 2.56
C SER A 102 -3.99 12.67 2.14
N ALA A 103 -4.64 11.97 3.07
CA ALA A 103 -5.48 10.80 2.75
C ALA A 103 -6.70 11.17 1.91
N TYR A 104 -7.15 12.42 1.98
CA TYR A 104 -8.19 12.96 1.10
C TYR A 104 -7.83 12.80 -0.38
N TYR A 105 -6.56 13.00 -0.73
CA TYR A 105 -6.08 12.94 -2.11
C TYR A 105 -6.05 11.52 -2.68
N GLY A 106 -5.86 10.51 -1.83
CA GLY A 106 -5.94 9.09 -2.25
C GLY A 106 -7.29 8.72 -2.85
N MET A 107 -8.38 9.36 -2.41
CA MET A 107 -9.71 9.12 -2.99
C MET A 107 -9.78 9.50 -4.47
N PHE A 108 -8.98 10.47 -4.93
CA PHE A 108 -8.98 10.91 -6.34
C PHE A 108 -8.20 9.98 -7.28
N GLY A 109 -7.32 9.13 -6.74
CA GLY A 109 -6.51 8.19 -7.53
C GLY A 109 -7.38 7.31 -8.41
N GLY A 110 -7.13 7.24 -9.72
CA GLY A 110 -7.92 6.41 -10.63
C GLY A 110 -9.24 7.03 -11.12
N MET A 111 -9.54 8.29 -10.80
CA MET A 111 -10.66 9.06 -11.39
C MET A 111 -10.26 9.81 -12.69
N GLY A 112 -9.33 9.25 -13.47
CA GLY A 112 -8.81 9.84 -14.71
C GLY A 112 -7.31 10.18 -14.69
N SER A 113 -6.73 10.29 -13.50
CA SER A 113 -5.29 10.46 -13.25
C SER A 113 -4.78 9.38 -12.29
N GLY A 114 -3.51 9.02 -12.40
CA GLY A 114 -2.87 8.09 -11.45
C GLY A 114 -2.82 8.69 -10.03
N GLU A 115 -2.75 7.85 -9.00
CA GLU A 115 -2.60 8.33 -7.61
C GLU A 115 -1.28 9.12 -7.43
N GLU A 116 -0.17 8.64 -8.03
CA GLU A 116 1.11 9.36 -8.03
C GLU A 116 0.99 10.75 -8.68
N GLU A 117 0.23 10.86 -9.78
CA GLU A 117 0.02 12.13 -10.48
C GLU A 117 -0.69 13.16 -9.57
N ILE A 118 -1.63 12.71 -8.75
CA ILE A 118 -2.37 13.57 -7.82
C ILE A 118 -1.46 14.12 -6.73
N TYR A 119 -0.63 13.27 -6.11
CA TYR A 119 0.30 13.71 -5.08
C TYR A 119 1.44 14.60 -5.62
N ARG A 120 1.74 14.50 -6.92
CA ARG A 120 2.74 15.33 -7.61
C ARG A 120 2.17 16.60 -8.22
N SER A 121 0.85 16.75 -8.25
CA SER A 121 0.19 17.92 -8.80
C SER A 121 0.16 19.05 -7.78
N TYR A 122 0.70 20.21 -8.17
CA TYR A 122 0.73 21.37 -7.29
C TYR A 122 -0.65 22.04 -7.16
N ASN A 123 -1.44 22.06 -8.24
CA ASN A 123 -2.81 22.59 -8.26
C ASN A 123 -3.78 21.57 -8.85
N LEU A 124 -4.52 20.88 -7.97
CA LEU A 124 -5.55 19.93 -8.36
C LEU A 124 -6.85 20.64 -8.73
N ASN A 125 -7.30 20.47 -9.97
CA ASN A 125 -8.62 20.97 -10.40
C ASN A 125 -9.73 19.98 -9.99
N LYS A 126 -10.25 20.16 -8.76
CA LYS A 126 -11.09 19.18 -8.04
C LYS A 126 -12.46 18.95 -8.69
N ASP A 127 -13.06 19.96 -9.31
CA ASP A 127 -14.48 19.92 -9.72
C ASP A 127 -14.77 19.09 -10.97
N ASN A 128 -13.81 19.00 -11.90
CA ASN A 128 -13.98 18.27 -13.16
C ASN A 128 -13.71 16.76 -13.01
N ILE A 129 -12.90 16.39 -12.01
CA ILE A 129 -12.44 15.01 -11.78
C ILE A 129 -13.57 14.15 -11.20
N PHE A 130 -14.31 14.65 -10.21
CA PHE A 130 -15.40 13.90 -9.56
C PHE A 130 -16.55 13.55 -10.51
N ARG A 131 -16.98 14.50 -11.37
CA ARG A 131 -18.15 14.32 -12.23
C ARG A 131 -17.96 13.29 -13.34
N LYS A 132 -16.71 13.03 -13.76
CA LYS A 132 -16.41 12.17 -14.91
C LYS A 132 -15.85 10.80 -14.53
N GLY A 133 -15.08 10.70 -13.44
CA GLY A 133 -14.31 9.50 -13.13
C GLY A 133 -14.82 8.64 -11.96
N PHE A 134 -15.61 9.21 -11.04
CA PHE A 134 -15.90 8.55 -9.76
C PHE A 134 -16.68 7.24 -9.90
N ALA A 135 -17.81 7.24 -10.62
CA ALA A 135 -18.63 6.04 -10.79
C ALA A 135 -17.87 4.93 -11.53
N SER A 136 -17.10 5.30 -12.57
CA SER A 136 -16.26 4.36 -13.32
C SER A 136 -15.15 3.76 -12.43
N LYS A 137 -14.51 4.57 -11.59
CA LYS A 137 -13.53 4.11 -10.59
C LYS A 137 -14.16 3.08 -9.66
N VAL A 138 -15.26 3.43 -8.99
CA VAL A 138 -15.93 2.55 -8.02
C VAL A 138 -16.33 1.23 -8.66
N LEU A 139 -16.89 1.26 -9.88
CA LEU A 139 -17.24 0.06 -10.63
C LEU A 139 -16.00 -0.79 -10.95
N THR A 140 -14.96 -0.17 -11.50
CA THR A 140 -13.72 -0.86 -11.92
C THR A 140 -13.01 -1.47 -10.71
N SER A 141 -12.87 -0.73 -9.61
CA SER A 141 -12.28 -1.21 -8.37
C SER A 141 -13.12 -2.31 -7.71
N SER A 142 -14.45 -2.26 -7.82
CA SER A 142 -15.32 -3.33 -7.32
C SER A 142 -15.17 -4.61 -8.15
N LEU A 143 -15.20 -4.51 -9.48
CA LEU A 143 -14.99 -5.65 -10.38
C LEU A 143 -13.59 -6.26 -10.20
N TYR A 144 -12.58 -5.41 -10.01
CA TYR A 144 -11.22 -5.84 -9.74
C TYR A 144 -11.13 -6.61 -8.42
N GLN A 145 -11.77 -6.13 -7.35
CA GLN A 145 -11.88 -6.83 -6.07
C GLN A 145 -12.55 -8.21 -6.20
N LEU A 146 -13.67 -8.27 -6.94
CA LEU A 146 -14.40 -9.52 -7.16
C LEU A 146 -13.57 -10.54 -7.94
N ASN A 147 -12.94 -10.13 -9.04
CA ASN A 147 -12.12 -11.01 -9.88
C ASN A 147 -10.82 -11.44 -9.16
N GLY A 148 -10.28 -10.58 -8.30
CA GLY A 148 -9.02 -10.80 -7.60
C GLY A 148 -9.16 -11.40 -6.20
N ILE A 149 -10.36 -11.74 -5.73
CA ILE A 149 -10.60 -12.08 -4.31
C ILE A 149 -9.70 -13.21 -3.78
N TYR A 150 -9.43 -14.22 -4.60
CA TYR A 150 -8.51 -15.31 -4.26
C TYR A 150 -7.07 -14.79 -4.05
N SER A 151 -6.60 -13.95 -4.95
CA SER A 151 -5.27 -13.33 -4.87
C SER A 151 -5.17 -12.39 -3.66
N PHE A 152 -6.21 -11.56 -3.42
CA PHE A 152 -6.23 -10.63 -2.28
C PHE A 152 -6.29 -11.31 -0.91
N LEU A 153 -6.80 -12.53 -0.87
CA LEU A 153 -6.78 -13.39 0.32
C LEU A 153 -5.49 -14.24 0.41
N GLY A 154 -4.40 -13.77 -0.22
CA GLY A 154 -3.08 -14.36 -0.13
C GLY A 154 -2.93 -15.67 -0.92
N SER A 155 -3.83 -15.93 -1.86
CA SER A 155 -3.91 -17.23 -2.58
C SER A 155 -4.01 -18.43 -1.64
N ILE A 156 -4.58 -18.24 -0.44
CA ILE A 156 -4.85 -19.32 0.51
C ILE A 156 -6.21 -19.90 0.19
N VAL A 157 -6.25 -21.14 -0.29
CA VAL A 157 -7.50 -21.81 -0.74
C VAL A 157 -8.54 -21.89 0.38
N ALA A 158 -8.10 -22.01 1.62
CA ALA A 158 -9.01 -22.04 2.76
C ALA A 158 -9.71 -20.69 3.00
N ALA A 159 -9.09 -19.54 2.75
CA ALA A 159 -9.67 -18.25 3.10
C ALA A 159 -11.03 -17.96 2.41
N PRO A 160 -11.21 -18.15 1.08
CA PRO A 160 -12.51 -17.99 0.43
C PRO A 160 -13.60 -18.95 0.94
N LEU A 161 -13.24 -20.11 1.49
CA LEU A 161 -14.23 -21.07 2.03
C LEU A 161 -14.95 -20.52 3.27
N PHE A 162 -14.45 -19.44 3.87
CA PHE A 162 -15.21 -18.66 4.85
C PHE A 162 -16.62 -18.31 4.37
N PHE A 163 -16.80 -17.94 3.09
CA PHE A 163 -18.12 -17.59 2.56
C PHE A 163 -19.08 -18.78 2.58
N LEU A 164 -18.59 -20.01 2.41
CA LEU A 164 -19.40 -21.21 2.60
C LEU A 164 -19.66 -21.48 4.09
N ALA A 165 -18.69 -21.19 4.96
CA ALA A 165 -18.85 -21.31 6.41
C ALA A 165 -19.95 -20.39 6.96
N LEU A 166 -20.28 -19.28 6.29
CA LEU A 166 -21.40 -18.41 6.65
C LEU A 166 -22.74 -19.16 6.64
N LEU A 167 -22.94 -20.09 5.69
CA LEU A 167 -24.15 -20.89 5.56
C LEU A 167 -24.21 -22.04 6.57
N HIS A 168 -23.07 -22.44 7.15
CA HIS A 168 -23.01 -23.55 8.10
C HIS A 168 -23.44 -23.14 9.52
N PRO A 169 -24.40 -23.83 10.16
CA PRO A 169 -24.78 -23.60 11.55
C PRO A 169 -23.76 -24.24 12.50
N PHE A 170 -22.89 -23.44 13.11
CA PHE A 170 -21.94 -23.93 14.11
C PHE A 170 -22.63 -24.21 15.45
N LYS A 171 -22.31 -25.35 16.07
CA LYS A 171 -22.87 -25.74 17.38
C LYS A 171 -22.45 -24.80 18.52
N ARG A 172 -21.23 -24.25 18.48
CA ARG A 172 -20.73 -23.31 19.50
C ARG A 172 -21.30 -21.91 19.23
N PRO A 173 -22.05 -21.30 20.17
CA PRO A 173 -22.73 -20.02 19.94
C PRO A 173 -21.73 -18.88 19.68
N GLN A 174 -20.57 -18.88 20.35
CA GLN A 174 -19.54 -17.86 20.14
C GLN A 174 -19.04 -17.86 18.68
N ILE A 175 -18.72 -19.05 18.16
CA ILE A 175 -18.22 -19.23 16.79
C ILE A 175 -19.32 -18.90 15.77
N ALA A 176 -20.57 -19.25 16.08
CA ALA A 176 -21.73 -18.96 15.23
C ALA A 176 -22.02 -17.45 15.12
N ALA A 177 -21.80 -16.69 16.19
CA ALA A 177 -21.93 -15.22 16.19
C ALA A 177 -20.73 -14.53 15.53
N PHE A 178 -19.51 -14.99 15.83
CA PHE A 178 -18.28 -14.31 15.43
C PHE A 178 -18.03 -14.34 13.90
N LYS A 179 -18.58 -15.31 13.15
CA LYS A 179 -18.55 -15.27 11.68
C LYS A 179 -19.31 -14.07 11.11
N TRP A 180 -20.42 -13.67 11.74
CA TRP A 180 -21.20 -12.50 11.33
C TRP A 180 -20.48 -11.20 11.69
N PHE A 181 -19.71 -11.19 12.78
CA PHE A 181 -18.81 -10.09 13.11
C PHE A 181 -17.74 -9.87 12.02
N ILE A 182 -17.07 -10.95 11.59
CA ILE A 182 -16.08 -10.88 10.49
C ILE A 182 -16.74 -10.32 9.22
N LEU A 183 -17.92 -10.82 8.85
CA LEU A 183 -18.65 -10.33 7.69
C LEU A 183 -19.03 -8.85 7.83
N ALA A 184 -19.51 -8.45 9.01
CA ALA A 184 -19.91 -7.07 9.30
C ALA A 184 -18.73 -6.09 9.16
N MET A 185 -17.50 -6.50 9.45
CA MET A 185 -16.29 -5.72 9.20
C MET A 185 -15.84 -5.76 7.74
N TRP A 186 -15.92 -6.94 7.11
CA TRP A 186 -15.44 -7.15 5.75
C TRP A 186 -16.25 -6.36 4.71
N VAL A 187 -17.59 -6.29 4.84
CA VAL A 187 -18.45 -5.57 3.88
C VAL A 187 -18.10 -4.07 3.79
N PRO A 188 -18.07 -3.29 4.89
CA PRO A 188 -17.54 -1.93 4.89
C PRO A 188 -16.13 -1.81 4.34
N ALA A 189 -15.23 -2.74 4.68
CA ALA A 189 -13.85 -2.71 4.19
C ALA A 189 -13.79 -2.79 2.66
N VAL A 190 -14.57 -3.68 2.05
CA VAL A 190 -14.71 -3.79 0.58
C VAL A 190 -15.28 -2.51 -0.03
N ILE A 191 -16.32 -1.94 0.59
CA ILE A 191 -16.90 -0.66 0.14
C ILE A 191 -15.83 0.44 0.17
N GLY A 192 -15.08 0.55 1.27
CA GLY A 192 -13.97 1.49 1.39
C GLY A 192 -12.93 1.29 0.30
N MET A 193 -12.48 0.07 0.09
CA MET A 193 -11.52 -0.28 -0.97
C MET A 193 -12.05 0.04 -2.37
N SER A 194 -13.35 -0.09 -2.61
CA SER A 194 -13.97 0.33 -3.88
C SER A 194 -13.98 1.85 -4.07
N LEU A 195 -14.15 2.61 -2.98
CA LEU A 195 -14.22 4.08 -3.03
C LEU A 195 -12.81 4.71 -3.17
N PHE A 196 -11.85 4.24 -2.38
CA PHE A 196 -10.49 4.75 -2.39
C PHE A 196 -9.64 4.11 -3.50
N GLY A 197 -10.07 2.97 -4.04
CA GLY A 197 -9.39 2.25 -5.10
C GLY A 197 -8.37 1.26 -4.55
N VAL A 198 -8.27 0.12 -5.23
CA VAL A 198 -7.18 -0.85 -5.08
C VAL A 198 -6.50 -0.91 -6.44
N SER A 199 -5.33 -0.32 -6.55
CA SER A 199 -4.58 -0.26 -7.80
C SER A 199 -3.72 -1.52 -7.94
N ASN A 200 -3.62 -2.04 -9.17
CA ASN A 200 -2.45 -2.82 -9.54
C ASN A 200 -1.28 -1.84 -9.60
N GLN A 201 -0.33 -1.92 -8.66
CA GLN A 201 1.00 -1.37 -8.89
C GLN A 201 1.59 -2.09 -10.12
N SER A 202 1.30 -1.53 -11.29
CA SER A 202 2.05 -1.77 -12.50
C SER A 202 3.40 -1.11 -12.27
N PHE A 203 4.48 -1.86 -12.46
CA PHE A 203 5.90 -1.49 -12.28
C PHE A 203 6.58 -1.80 -10.94
N GLY A 204 7.10 -3.03 -10.87
CA GLY A 204 8.47 -3.29 -10.40
C GLY A 204 8.72 -3.32 -8.89
N ILE A 205 7.72 -3.05 -8.06
CA ILE A 205 7.75 -3.31 -6.62
C ILE A 205 6.61 -4.27 -6.31
N SER A 206 6.93 -5.55 -6.16
CA SER A 206 5.99 -6.60 -5.80
C SER A 206 5.56 -6.42 -4.34
N GLY A 207 4.54 -5.60 -4.10
CA GLY A 207 3.93 -5.41 -2.79
C GLY A 207 2.40 -5.28 -2.90
N PRO A 208 1.63 -5.70 -1.88
CA PRO A 208 0.21 -5.39 -1.82
C PRO A 208 0.02 -3.87 -1.75
N ASP A 209 -0.95 -3.35 -2.51
CA ASP A 209 -1.33 -1.92 -2.45
C ASP A 209 -1.59 -1.53 -0.97
N ALA A 210 -1.16 -0.33 -0.58
CA ALA A 210 -1.37 0.19 0.77
C ALA A 210 -2.86 0.16 1.16
N ASN A 211 -3.75 0.41 0.21
CA ASN A 211 -5.20 0.43 0.44
C ASN A 211 -5.82 -0.98 0.50
N GLN A 212 -5.09 -2.04 0.14
CA GLN A 212 -5.58 -3.41 0.14
C GLN A 212 -5.63 -4.01 1.57
N ILE A 213 -6.71 -3.72 2.29
CA ILE A 213 -6.91 -4.22 3.66
C ILE A 213 -7.51 -5.63 3.76
N HIS A 214 -7.75 -6.31 2.63
CA HIS A 214 -8.12 -7.75 2.60
C HIS A 214 -7.15 -8.62 3.40
N LEU A 215 -5.86 -8.24 3.41
CA LEU A 215 -4.81 -8.93 4.15
C LEU A 215 -5.14 -9.13 5.64
N LEU A 216 -5.85 -8.17 6.25
CA LEU A 216 -6.19 -8.21 7.67
C LEU A 216 -7.15 -9.37 8.00
N PHE A 217 -8.02 -9.73 7.05
CA PHE A 217 -9.06 -10.75 7.26
C PHE A 217 -8.54 -12.18 7.02
N ILE A 218 -7.40 -12.33 6.33
CA ILE A 218 -6.87 -13.63 5.93
C ILE A 218 -6.77 -14.62 7.10
N PRO A 219 -6.15 -14.29 8.25
CA PRO A 219 -5.98 -15.27 9.33
C PRO A 219 -7.32 -15.79 9.88
N LEU A 220 -8.29 -14.89 10.04
CA LEU A 220 -9.62 -15.23 10.58
C LEU A 220 -10.46 -16.01 9.56
N MET A 221 -10.48 -15.58 8.30
CA MET A 221 -11.21 -16.26 7.23
C MET A 221 -10.62 -17.65 6.96
N THR A 222 -9.29 -17.79 6.97
CA THR A 222 -8.61 -19.09 6.88
C THR A 222 -9.02 -20.03 8.01
N ALA A 223 -9.08 -19.56 9.25
CA ALA A 223 -9.48 -20.41 10.38
C ALA A 223 -10.91 -20.99 10.20
N TYR A 224 -11.86 -20.16 9.78
CA TYR A 224 -13.23 -20.61 9.49
C TYR A 224 -13.31 -21.49 8.23
N GLY A 225 -12.53 -21.18 7.20
CA GLY A 225 -12.45 -21.98 5.99
C GLY A 225 -11.87 -23.37 6.24
N LEU A 226 -10.84 -23.47 7.09
CA LEU A 226 -10.29 -24.74 7.56
C LEU A 226 -11.32 -25.52 8.39
N ALA A 227 -12.07 -24.86 9.27
CA ALA A 227 -13.17 -25.50 9.99
C ALA A 227 -14.24 -26.04 9.03
N MET A 228 -14.56 -25.31 7.96
CA MET A 228 -15.49 -25.75 6.93
C MET A 228 -14.95 -26.96 6.16
N LEU A 229 -13.67 -26.94 5.78
CA LEU A 229 -13.01 -28.08 5.14
C LEU A 229 -13.04 -29.32 6.03
N ALA A 230 -12.76 -29.18 7.33
CA ALA A 230 -12.83 -30.29 8.27
C ALA A 230 -14.25 -30.89 8.35
N ILE A 231 -15.28 -30.04 8.34
CA ILE A 231 -16.69 -30.49 8.33
C ILE A 231 -17.02 -31.23 7.04
N LEU A 232 -16.60 -30.70 5.88
CA LEU A 232 -16.83 -31.36 4.58
C LEU A 232 -16.09 -32.70 4.52
N TRP A 233 -14.83 -32.74 4.96
CA TRP A 233 -14.00 -33.93 5.01
C TRP A 233 -14.64 -35.04 5.85
N SER A 234 -15.10 -34.68 7.05
CA SER A 234 -15.81 -35.62 7.94
C SER A 234 -17.11 -36.16 7.34
N ARG A 235 -17.78 -35.41 6.45
CA ARG A 235 -19.01 -35.85 5.79
C ARG A 235 -18.77 -36.71 4.55
N ILE A 236 -17.65 -36.55 3.86
CA ILE A 236 -17.30 -37.38 2.69
C ILE A 236 -17.02 -38.82 3.13
N GLY A 237 -16.62 -39.05 4.38
CA GLY A 237 -16.51 -40.39 4.95
C GLY A 237 -15.46 -41.25 4.25
N ILE A 238 -14.29 -40.67 3.94
CA ILE A 238 -13.18 -41.39 3.29
C ILE A 238 -12.66 -42.44 4.28
N GLY A 239 -13.17 -43.67 4.15
CA GLY A 239 -12.73 -44.85 4.90
C GLY A 239 -11.38 -45.35 4.41
N SER A 240 -10.31 -44.57 4.61
CA SER A 240 -8.95 -45.03 4.38
C SER A 240 -8.38 -45.68 5.63
N ASN A 241 -7.71 -46.82 5.49
CA ASN A 241 -6.97 -47.49 6.58
C ASN A 241 -5.75 -46.71 7.11
N ILE A 242 -5.49 -45.51 6.59
CA ILE A 242 -4.36 -44.64 6.98
C ILE A 242 -4.91 -43.50 7.87
N PRO A 243 -4.65 -43.50 9.19
CA PRO A 243 -5.19 -42.52 10.14
C PRO A 243 -4.85 -41.07 9.79
N ILE A 244 -3.67 -40.84 9.22
CA ILE A 244 -3.18 -39.50 8.85
C ILE A 244 -4.06 -38.87 7.76
N ILE A 245 -4.54 -39.68 6.81
CA ILE A 245 -5.35 -39.21 5.69
C ILE A 245 -6.81 -39.08 6.12
N SER A 246 -7.33 -40.05 6.87
CA SER A 246 -8.72 -40.00 7.34
C SER A 246 -8.98 -38.82 8.29
N GLU A 247 -8.06 -38.53 9.22
CA GLU A 247 -8.26 -37.46 10.21
C GLU A 247 -7.79 -36.09 9.72
N ASN A 248 -6.63 -36.01 9.05
CA ASN A 248 -5.96 -34.74 8.75
C ASN A 248 -5.80 -34.45 7.24
N GLY A 249 -6.39 -35.25 6.36
CA GLY A 249 -6.25 -35.10 4.90
C GLY A 249 -6.65 -33.71 4.38
N TYR A 250 -7.66 -33.08 4.99
CA TYR A 250 -8.09 -31.73 4.62
C TYR A 250 -7.01 -30.66 4.83
N LEU A 251 -6.15 -30.80 5.86
CA LEU A 251 -5.03 -29.88 6.11
C LEU A 251 -3.97 -30.04 5.03
N TRP A 252 -3.62 -31.28 4.67
CA TRP A 252 -2.64 -31.57 3.62
C TRP A 252 -3.08 -31.01 2.26
N ILE A 253 -4.35 -31.19 1.90
CA ILE A 253 -4.91 -30.63 0.66
C ILE A 253 -4.87 -29.10 0.69
N ALA A 254 -5.28 -28.48 1.80
CA ALA A 254 -5.26 -27.02 1.94
C ALA A 254 -3.84 -26.46 1.82
N VAL A 255 -2.85 -27.10 2.45
CA VAL A 255 -1.44 -26.72 2.36
C VAL A 255 -0.91 -26.92 0.94
N ALA A 256 -1.11 -28.10 0.35
CA ALA A 256 -0.62 -28.42 -0.99
C ALA A 256 -1.18 -27.45 -2.04
N LEU A 257 -2.49 -27.18 -2.02
CA LEU A 257 -3.09 -26.26 -2.99
C LEU A 257 -2.63 -24.81 -2.78
N SER A 258 -2.44 -24.38 -1.52
CA SER A 258 -2.02 -23.01 -1.21
C SER A 258 -0.52 -22.77 -1.52
N THR A 259 0.31 -23.81 -1.58
CA THR A 259 1.73 -23.68 -1.93
C THR A 259 1.99 -23.71 -3.44
N ILE A 260 1.03 -24.13 -4.27
CA ILE A 260 1.18 -24.18 -5.73
C ILE A 260 1.66 -22.82 -6.30
N PRO A 261 1.03 -21.67 -6.01
CA PRO A 261 1.45 -20.39 -6.59
C PRO A 261 2.90 -20.04 -6.20
N MET A 262 3.27 -20.32 -4.95
CA MET A 262 4.63 -20.09 -4.45
C MET A 262 5.64 -20.94 -5.22
N VAL A 263 5.42 -22.25 -5.34
CA VAL A 263 6.33 -23.17 -6.05
C VAL A 263 6.49 -22.78 -7.51
N LEU A 264 5.38 -22.45 -8.19
CA LEU A 264 5.40 -22.01 -9.59
C LEU A 264 6.14 -20.67 -9.77
N SER A 265 6.04 -19.76 -8.80
CA SER A 265 6.75 -18.47 -8.83
C SER A 265 8.23 -18.58 -8.48
N LEU A 266 8.63 -19.57 -7.67
CA LEU A 266 9.99 -19.76 -7.21
C LEU A 266 10.93 -20.20 -8.33
N LEU A 267 10.44 -21.08 -9.23
CA LEU A 267 11.20 -21.62 -10.36
C LEU A 267 11.86 -20.52 -11.24
N PRO A 268 11.11 -19.53 -11.78
CA PRO A 268 11.71 -18.42 -12.52
C PRO A 268 12.45 -17.41 -11.64
N GLY A 269 12.13 -17.34 -10.34
CA GLY A 269 12.80 -16.45 -9.38
C GLY A 269 14.25 -16.87 -9.12
N ILE A 270 14.50 -18.17 -8.97
CA ILE A 270 15.84 -18.73 -8.72
C ILE A 270 16.76 -18.48 -9.92
N THR A 271 16.28 -18.71 -11.15
CA THR A 271 17.09 -18.50 -12.36
C THR A 271 17.50 -17.03 -12.52
N ARG A 272 16.58 -16.09 -12.26
CA ARG A 272 16.89 -14.66 -12.22
C ARG A 272 17.86 -14.30 -11.09
N GLY A 273 17.65 -14.85 -9.89
CA GLY A 273 18.51 -14.61 -8.73
C GLY A 273 19.96 -15.02 -8.97
N ILE A 274 20.18 -16.18 -9.59
CA ILE A 274 21.52 -16.68 -9.94
C ILE A 274 22.19 -15.80 -11.01
N GLN A 275 21.42 -15.28 -11.96
CA GLN A 275 21.95 -14.42 -13.04
C GLN A 275 22.27 -12.98 -12.58
N THR A 276 21.71 -12.54 -11.46
CA THR A 276 21.92 -11.18 -10.97
C THR A 276 23.12 -11.17 -10.03
N LYS A 277 24.31 -10.76 -10.52
CA LYS A 277 25.46 -10.45 -9.65
C LYS A 277 25.03 -9.50 -8.52
N GLU A 278 25.67 -9.58 -7.36
CA GLU A 278 25.43 -8.71 -6.20
C GLU A 278 25.47 -7.23 -6.61
N LYS A 279 24.31 -6.65 -6.93
CA LYS A 279 24.16 -5.21 -7.13
C LYS A 279 23.98 -4.58 -5.76
N ALA A 280 24.68 -3.47 -5.51
CA ALA A 280 24.47 -2.66 -4.31
C ALA A 280 22.97 -2.38 -4.15
N THR A 281 22.43 -2.67 -2.95
CA THR A 281 21.01 -2.46 -2.67
C THR A 281 20.71 -0.96 -2.75
N ARG A 282 19.51 -0.61 -3.23
CA ARG A 282 19.08 0.79 -3.39
C ARG A 282 19.30 1.63 -2.13
N GLY A 283 18.99 1.08 -0.96
CA GLY A 283 19.18 1.77 0.31
C GLY A 283 20.63 2.13 0.62
N VAL A 284 21.60 1.27 0.26
CA VAL A 284 23.03 1.57 0.44
C VAL A 284 23.44 2.77 -0.42
N VAL A 285 23.04 2.76 -1.70
CA VAL A 285 23.33 3.86 -2.63
C VAL A 285 22.73 5.18 -2.15
N ILE A 286 21.45 5.17 -1.74
CA ILE A 286 20.76 6.38 -1.27
C ILE A 286 21.34 6.87 0.07
N SER A 287 21.78 5.99 0.97
CA SER A 287 22.43 6.41 2.22
C SER A 287 23.76 7.12 1.98
N TYR A 288 24.53 6.69 0.97
CA TYR A 288 25.78 7.33 0.60
C TYR A 288 25.55 8.69 -0.07
N PHE A 289 24.50 8.78 -0.89
CA PHE A 289 24.03 10.03 -1.47
C PHE A 289 23.60 11.02 -0.37
N GLY A 290 22.81 10.59 0.62
CA GLY A 290 22.33 11.44 1.70
C GLY A 290 23.46 12.15 2.46
N LYS A 291 24.60 11.48 2.69
CA LYS A 291 25.78 12.06 3.36
C LYS A 291 26.43 13.23 2.61
N GLN A 292 26.15 13.40 1.33
CA GLN A 292 26.74 14.43 0.48
C GLN A 292 25.84 15.64 0.28
N VAL A 293 24.59 15.54 0.75
CA VAL A 293 23.62 16.64 0.77
C VAL A 293 23.55 17.20 2.19
N ASP A 294 23.47 18.52 2.30
CA ASP A 294 23.31 19.18 3.59
C ASP A 294 21.91 18.94 4.19
N GLU A 295 21.82 18.91 5.52
CA GLU A 295 20.58 18.57 6.25
C GLU A 295 19.46 19.60 6.03
N THR A 296 19.80 20.85 5.76
CA THR A 296 18.86 21.95 5.49
C THR A 296 18.35 21.98 4.06
N GLU A 297 18.94 21.18 3.18
CA GLU A 297 18.63 21.21 1.76
C GLU A 297 17.53 20.25 1.37
N ILE A 298 16.74 20.65 0.36
CA ILE A 298 15.67 19.83 -0.16
C ILE A 298 16.15 19.12 -1.44
N VAL A 299 15.97 17.81 -1.49
CA VAL A 299 16.21 16.99 -2.69
C VAL A 299 14.90 16.74 -3.41
N ILE A 300 14.83 17.11 -4.69
CA ILE A 300 13.67 16.77 -5.52
C ILE A 300 13.91 15.40 -6.13
N THR A 301 12.97 14.47 -6.03
CA THR A 301 13.19 13.11 -6.53
C THR A 301 11.91 12.40 -6.97
N ASP A 302 12.05 11.40 -7.83
CA ASP A 302 10.97 10.51 -8.25
C ASP A 302 10.59 9.47 -7.19
N SER A 303 11.40 9.30 -6.14
CA SER A 303 11.14 8.43 -4.99
C SER A 303 11.46 9.11 -3.64
N PRO A 304 10.69 10.14 -3.21
CA PRO A 304 10.99 10.92 -2.01
C PRO A 304 11.07 10.08 -0.73
N TRP A 305 10.26 9.02 -0.62
CA TRP A 305 10.33 8.08 0.51
C TRP A 305 11.66 7.31 0.58
N GLU A 306 12.33 7.04 -0.55
CA GLU A 306 13.63 6.36 -0.52
C GLU A 306 14.69 7.31 0.05
N VAL A 307 14.71 8.56 -0.39
CA VAL A 307 15.63 9.59 0.12
C VAL A 307 15.37 9.89 1.59
N ALA A 308 14.10 10.02 1.99
CA ALA A 308 13.76 10.28 3.38
C ALA A 308 14.13 9.10 4.29
N TRP A 309 13.88 7.86 3.87
CA TRP A 309 14.07 6.68 4.73
C TRP A 309 15.52 6.20 4.76
N TYR A 310 16.21 6.18 3.61
CA TYR A 310 17.57 5.67 3.52
C TYR A 310 18.64 6.77 3.56
N GLY A 311 18.32 7.97 3.06
CA GLY A 311 19.25 9.09 2.99
C GLY A 311 19.17 10.03 4.19
N ASP A 312 18.10 9.96 4.99
CA ASP A 312 17.80 10.88 6.09
C ASP A 312 17.89 12.35 5.65
N ARG A 313 17.27 12.66 4.51
CA ARG A 313 17.21 14.02 3.94
C ARG A 313 15.79 14.42 3.62
N THR A 314 15.54 15.73 3.75
CA THR A 314 14.27 16.33 3.35
C THR A 314 14.13 16.21 1.85
N SER A 315 13.05 15.57 1.41
CA SER A 315 12.81 15.32 0.00
C SER A 315 11.43 15.79 -0.44
N LEU A 316 11.34 16.21 -1.69
CA LEU A 316 10.09 16.59 -2.33
C LEU A 316 9.87 15.69 -3.54
N TRP A 317 8.62 15.27 -3.74
CA TRP A 317 8.28 14.51 -4.94
C TRP A 317 8.40 15.42 -6.17
N LEU A 318 9.08 14.93 -7.21
CA LEU A 318 9.18 15.56 -8.52
C LEU A 318 7.78 15.96 -9.05
N PRO A 319 7.47 17.26 -9.22
CA PRO A 319 6.15 17.70 -9.68
C PRO A 319 5.82 17.20 -11.08
N THR A 320 4.54 17.19 -11.49
CA THR A 320 4.17 16.77 -12.86
C THR A 320 4.60 17.79 -13.92
N LYS A 321 4.68 19.08 -13.57
CA LYS A 321 5.02 20.17 -14.50
C LYS A 321 6.27 20.91 -14.06
N LYS A 322 7.09 21.31 -15.05
CA LYS A 322 8.26 22.18 -14.82
C LYS A 322 7.88 23.55 -14.25
N ALA A 323 6.76 24.12 -14.70
CA ALA A 323 6.26 25.41 -14.20
C ALA A 323 5.93 25.36 -12.70
N ASP A 324 5.33 24.26 -12.23
CA ASP A 324 5.01 24.06 -10.82
C ASP A 324 6.30 23.97 -9.99
N LEU A 325 7.32 23.27 -10.52
CA LEU A 325 8.62 23.23 -9.85
C LEU A 325 9.24 24.63 -9.69
N ARG A 326 9.18 25.49 -10.72
CA ARG A 326 9.71 26.86 -10.62
C ARG A 326 9.01 27.67 -9.52
N GLN A 327 7.69 27.56 -9.39
CA GLN A 327 6.95 28.24 -8.33
C GLN A 327 7.35 27.72 -6.94
N ILE A 328 7.55 26.40 -6.81
CA ILE A 328 8.04 25.82 -5.56
C ILE A 328 9.44 26.35 -5.25
N MET A 329 10.35 26.39 -6.23
CA MET A 329 11.70 26.95 -6.08
C MET A 329 11.71 28.40 -5.61
N GLU A 330 10.88 29.25 -6.20
CA GLU A 330 10.72 30.65 -5.77
C GLU A 330 10.24 30.76 -4.32
N ARG A 331 9.25 29.94 -3.93
CA ARG A 331 8.75 29.92 -2.54
C ARG A 331 9.82 29.49 -1.56
N THR A 332 10.63 28.48 -1.90
CA THR A 332 11.59 27.94 -0.95
C THR A 332 12.80 28.86 -0.76
N LYS A 333 13.20 29.63 -1.78
CA LYS A 333 14.20 30.71 -1.63
C LYS A 333 13.79 31.73 -0.55
N ASN A 334 12.50 32.05 -0.46
CA ASN A 334 11.99 32.96 0.57
C ASN A 334 12.01 32.38 2.00
N HIS A 335 12.07 31.06 2.14
CA HIS A 335 12.03 30.35 3.43
C HIS A 335 13.40 29.82 3.90
N LYS A 336 14.50 30.18 3.21
CA LYS A 336 15.88 29.76 3.52
C LYS A 336 16.15 28.24 3.50
N ASN A 337 15.39 27.47 2.73
CA ASN A 337 15.66 26.04 2.50
C ASN A 337 16.10 25.82 1.04
N PRO A 338 17.38 25.96 0.68
CA PRO A 338 17.78 25.84 -0.73
C PRO A 338 17.58 24.42 -1.26
N PHE A 339 17.35 24.31 -2.57
CA PHE A 339 17.34 23.02 -3.24
C PHE A 339 18.77 22.52 -3.45
N SER A 340 19.01 21.25 -3.19
CA SER A 340 20.30 20.61 -3.49
C SER A 340 20.38 20.23 -4.96
N GLY A 341 19.29 19.66 -5.48
CA GLY A 341 19.24 19.15 -6.84
C GLY A 341 18.04 18.26 -7.12
N ILE A 342 18.03 17.68 -8.32
CA ILE A 342 17.07 16.67 -8.74
C ILE A 342 17.77 15.30 -8.78
N LEU A 343 17.28 14.35 -7.99
CA LEU A 343 17.71 12.95 -8.01
C LEU A 343 16.68 12.09 -8.74
N ILE A 344 17.07 11.49 -9.86
CA ILE A 344 16.25 10.49 -10.55
C ILE A 344 16.81 9.09 -10.29
N THR A 345 15.96 8.24 -9.72
CA THR A 345 16.28 6.86 -9.36
C THR A 345 15.99 5.88 -10.50
N PRO A 346 16.50 4.64 -10.44
CA PRO A 346 16.18 3.60 -11.42
C PRO A 346 14.68 3.25 -11.50
N ARG A 347 13.85 3.74 -10.56
CA ARG A 347 12.39 3.53 -10.59
C ARG A 347 11.78 4.13 -11.86
N SER A 348 12.14 5.35 -12.21
CA SER A 348 11.64 6.00 -13.43
C SER A 348 12.15 5.38 -14.72
N MET A 349 13.35 4.80 -14.73
CA MET A 349 13.91 4.13 -15.93
C MET A 349 13.12 2.92 -16.38
N THR A 350 12.43 2.26 -15.45
CA THR A 350 11.64 1.08 -15.81
C THR A 350 10.35 1.46 -16.54
N LYS A 351 9.87 2.71 -16.42
CA LYS A 351 8.58 3.13 -16.97
C LYS A 351 8.50 2.91 -18.49
N SER A 352 7.31 2.55 -18.96
CA SER A 352 7.06 2.32 -20.39
C SER A 352 7.26 3.60 -21.20
N LEU A 353 7.69 3.46 -22.46
CA LEU A 353 7.88 4.60 -23.36
C LEU A 353 6.61 5.44 -23.51
N LEU A 354 5.43 4.81 -23.49
CA LEU A 354 4.13 5.49 -23.52
C LEU A 354 3.96 6.45 -22.33
N ASN A 355 4.36 6.02 -21.12
CA ASN A 355 4.27 6.86 -19.93
C ASN A 355 5.25 8.03 -20.00
N LEU A 356 6.45 7.79 -20.54
CA LEU A 356 7.49 8.81 -20.70
C LEU A 356 7.15 9.84 -21.77
N THR A 357 6.46 9.47 -22.85
CA THR A 357 6.23 10.37 -24.00
C THR A 357 4.85 11.03 -23.99
N TYR A 358 3.82 10.35 -23.50
CA TYR A 358 2.43 10.80 -23.65
C TYR A 358 1.63 10.93 -22.35
N ARG A 359 2.15 10.45 -21.21
CA ARG A 359 1.42 10.46 -19.93
C ARG A 359 2.21 11.15 -18.81
N ASP A 360 2.26 10.52 -17.65
CA ASP A 360 2.61 11.11 -16.35
C ASP A 360 4.00 11.75 -16.28
N GLU A 361 4.95 11.32 -17.13
CA GLU A 361 6.34 11.78 -17.11
C GLU A 361 6.74 12.64 -18.32
N LYS A 362 5.77 13.05 -19.15
CA LYS A 362 6.04 13.76 -20.40
C LYS A 362 6.98 14.96 -20.26
N GLU A 363 6.83 15.74 -19.20
CA GLU A 363 7.65 16.94 -18.94
C GLU A 363 9.10 16.61 -18.55
N TRP A 364 9.34 15.42 -18.01
CA TRP A 364 10.65 14.92 -17.53
C TRP A 364 11.27 13.89 -18.48
N ALA A 365 10.60 13.58 -19.58
CA ALA A 365 11.02 12.59 -20.56
C ALA A 365 12.47 12.76 -21.04
N PRO A 366 12.96 13.98 -21.36
CA PRO A 366 14.35 14.15 -21.80
C PRO A 366 15.36 13.70 -20.75
N ILE A 367 15.10 14.02 -19.47
CA ILE A 367 15.97 13.58 -18.37
C ILE A 367 15.91 12.06 -18.25
N ILE A 368 14.73 11.46 -18.15
CA ILE A 368 14.59 10.02 -17.88
C ILE A 368 15.08 9.16 -19.05
N LEU A 369 14.77 9.55 -20.30
CA LEU A 369 15.23 8.84 -21.50
C LEU A 369 16.73 9.02 -21.72
N GLY A 370 17.23 10.25 -21.58
CA GLY A 370 18.66 10.52 -21.69
C GLY A 370 19.47 9.73 -20.66
N GLN A 371 18.95 9.62 -19.43
CA GLN A 371 19.52 8.80 -18.37
C GLN A 371 19.56 7.31 -18.71
N THR A 372 18.47 6.79 -19.27
CA THR A 372 18.36 5.38 -19.68
C THR A 372 19.35 5.06 -20.80
N ILE A 373 19.48 5.94 -21.78
CA ILE A 373 20.41 5.81 -22.92
C ILE A 373 21.86 5.92 -22.42
N ALA A 374 22.16 6.91 -21.56
CA ALA A 374 23.48 7.10 -20.98
C ALA A 374 23.93 5.88 -20.15
N SER A 375 23.04 5.35 -19.30
CA SER A 375 23.31 4.15 -18.50
C SER A 375 23.45 2.88 -19.34
N ALA A 376 22.80 2.80 -20.51
CA ALA A 376 22.96 1.69 -21.44
C ALA A 376 24.30 1.75 -22.19
N GLY A 377 24.89 2.95 -22.34
CA GLY A 377 26.21 3.16 -22.95
C GLY A 377 27.39 3.04 -21.97
N SER A 378 27.13 3.02 -20.66
CA SER A 378 28.17 2.99 -19.62
C SER A 378 28.60 1.58 -19.18
N GLY A 379 28.04 0.51 -19.77
CA GLY A 379 28.37 -0.86 -19.38
C GLY A 379 29.72 -1.33 -19.92
N GLU A 380 30.34 -2.30 -19.23
CA GLU A 380 31.64 -2.88 -19.60
C GLU A 380 31.58 -3.83 -20.80
N ASN A 381 30.39 -4.15 -21.32
CA ASN A 381 30.22 -5.09 -22.43
C ASN A 381 30.65 -4.46 -23.76
N HIS A 382 31.57 -5.13 -24.47
CA HIS A 382 32.07 -4.74 -25.81
C HIS A 382 30.99 -4.58 -26.91
N ILE A 383 29.75 -4.97 -26.63
CA ILE A 383 28.61 -4.94 -27.55
C ILE A 383 27.81 -3.62 -27.42
N GLN A 384 28.03 -2.84 -26.35
CA GLN A 384 27.33 -1.58 -26.12
C GLN A 384 28.07 -0.40 -26.79
N PRO A 385 27.39 0.43 -27.62
CA PRO A 385 28.03 1.58 -28.24
C PRO A 385 28.37 2.64 -27.19
N LYS A 386 29.65 2.96 -27.03
CA LYS A 386 30.10 4.08 -26.17
C LYS A 386 29.51 5.44 -26.59
N THR A 387 29.04 5.57 -27.83
CA THR A 387 28.36 6.75 -28.36
C THR A 387 27.06 7.06 -27.62
N TRP A 388 26.37 6.05 -27.08
CA TRP A 388 25.12 6.24 -26.34
C TRP A 388 25.30 7.04 -25.06
N LEU A 389 26.49 7.02 -24.44
CA LEU A 389 26.78 7.87 -23.30
C LEU A 389 26.70 9.36 -23.70
N GLY A 390 27.30 9.72 -24.83
CA GLY A 390 27.25 11.08 -25.38
C GLY A 390 25.84 11.46 -25.82
N ASP A 391 25.15 10.56 -26.53
CA ASP A 391 23.77 10.81 -26.98
C ASP A 391 22.80 11.02 -25.81
N GLY A 392 22.90 10.20 -24.77
CA GLY A 392 22.09 10.35 -23.55
C GLY A 392 22.35 11.67 -22.83
N MET A 393 23.61 12.07 -22.70
CA MET A 393 23.99 13.36 -22.11
C MET A 393 23.52 14.55 -22.96
N ASN A 394 23.54 14.43 -24.30
CA ASN A 394 23.03 15.48 -25.18
C ASN A 394 21.51 15.67 -25.02
N ILE A 395 20.76 14.57 -24.89
CA ILE A 395 19.31 14.63 -24.61
C ILE A 395 19.05 15.28 -23.25
N ILE A 396 19.85 14.96 -22.23
CA ILE A 396 19.79 15.62 -20.92
C ILE A 396 20.08 17.12 -21.05
N ASN A 397 21.12 17.51 -21.79
CA ASN A 397 21.51 18.90 -21.95
C ASN A 397 20.48 19.72 -22.76
N SER A 398 19.65 19.05 -23.57
CA SER A 398 18.49 19.69 -24.23
C SER A 398 17.36 20.06 -23.26
N PHE A 399 17.48 19.68 -21.98
CA PHE A 399 16.49 19.99 -20.96
C PHE A 399 16.55 21.48 -20.58
N GLU A 400 15.76 22.29 -21.29
CA GLU A 400 15.75 23.73 -21.09
C GLU A 400 14.91 24.19 -19.89
N GLY A 401 15.42 25.21 -19.19
CA GLY A 401 14.64 26.11 -18.34
C GLY A 401 14.57 25.76 -16.85
N LEU A 402 15.44 24.90 -16.34
CA LEU A 402 15.66 24.71 -14.90
C LEU A 402 17.16 24.85 -14.60
N PRO A 403 17.54 25.34 -13.40
CA PRO A 403 18.94 25.63 -13.11
C PRO A 403 19.79 24.36 -12.99
N PHE A 404 19.18 23.19 -12.76
CA PHE A 404 19.89 21.92 -12.55
C PHE A 404 20.38 21.29 -13.87
N ASN A 405 21.42 21.85 -14.48
CA ASN A 405 21.96 21.37 -15.77
C ASN A 405 23.29 20.59 -15.66
N LYS A 406 23.90 20.54 -14.46
CA LYS A 406 25.15 19.82 -14.22
C LYS A 406 24.86 18.48 -13.56
N VAL A 407 25.29 17.40 -14.20
CA VAL A 407 25.28 16.06 -13.60
C VAL A 407 26.54 15.91 -12.76
N ASP A 408 26.36 15.59 -11.49
CA ASP A 408 27.50 15.21 -10.65
C ASP A 408 27.89 13.76 -10.96
N ILE A 409 28.98 13.62 -11.72
CA ILE A 409 29.51 12.33 -12.20
C ILE A 409 30.04 11.48 -11.02
N ASN A 410 30.51 12.10 -9.94
CA ASN A 410 31.03 11.39 -8.77
C ASN A 410 29.89 10.87 -7.87
N LEU A 411 28.74 11.54 -7.89
CA LEU A 411 27.51 11.19 -7.16
C LEU A 411 26.57 10.27 -7.96
N SER A 412 26.68 10.25 -9.28
CA SER A 412 25.93 9.35 -10.13
C SER A 412 26.47 7.92 -10.02
N SER A 413 25.80 7.08 -9.24
CA SER A 413 26.15 5.66 -9.10
C SER A 413 25.10 4.80 -9.79
N ASN A 414 25.46 3.62 -10.33
CA ASN A 414 24.56 2.55 -10.78
C ASN A 414 23.09 2.96 -11.12
N ALA A 415 22.92 3.79 -12.15
CA ALA A 415 21.63 4.28 -12.65
C ALA A 415 20.87 5.33 -11.80
N TYR A 416 21.53 6.00 -10.86
CA TYR A 416 21.06 7.20 -10.15
C TYR A 416 21.75 8.43 -10.73
N PHE A 417 20.99 9.47 -11.08
CA PHE A 417 21.55 10.70 -11.62
C PHE A 417 21.12 11.88 -10.75
N PHE A 418 22.10 12.64 -10.30
CA PHE A 418 21.90 13.82 -9.47
C PHE A 418 22.28 15.07 -10.24
N PHE A 419 21.28 15.92 -10.46
CA PHE A 419 21.39 17.19 -11.15
C PHE A 419 21.50 18.31 -10.12
N VAL A 420 22.63 19.00 -10.10
CA VAL A 420 22.96 20.01 -9.08
C VAL A 420 22.78 21.41 -9.65
N ASP A 421 22.46 22.37 -8.78
CA ASP A 421 22.50 23.79 -9.14
C ASP A 421 23.95 24.18 -9.47
N PRO A 422 24.27 24.73 -10.65
CA PRO A 422 25.63 25.02 -11.09
C PRO A 422 26.36 26.07 -10.24
N GLU A 423 25.64 26.82 -9.38
CA GLU A 423 26.22 27.73 -8.40
C GLU A 423 26.75 27.02 -7.14
N LYS A 424 26.57 25.69 -7.03
CA LYS A 424 27.23 24.78 -6.07
C LYS A 424 28.24 23.89 -6.79
#